data_AF-A0A937PXV0-F1
#
_entry.id   AF-A0A937PXV0-F1
#
_cell.length_a   1.000
_cell.length_b   1.000
_cell.length_c   1.000
_cell.angle_alpha   90.00
_cell.angle_beta   90.00
_cell.angle_gamma   90.00
#
_symmetry.space_group_name_H-M   'P 1'
#
loop_
_entity.id
_entity.type
_entity.pdbx_description
1 polymer ?
#
loop_
_entity_poly.entity_id
_entity_poly.type
_entity_poly.pdbx_seq_one_letter_code
_entity_poly.pdbx_strand_id
1 'polypeptide(L)'
;MPLITTLIIGTFTTPEKIGVTALSMLWLLPLALSIAVVYKATKVREVRAASFITESVVLFGSIVVFMLITAVVLLTLAWLVT
;
A
#
# COMPACT_ATOMS: atom_id res chain seq x y z
N MET A 1 1.23 -31.51 16.02
CA MET A 1 0.85 -30.37 15.15
C MET A 1 1.31 -30.67 13.73
N PRO A 2 0.48 -30.46 12.70
CA PRO A 2 0.86 -30.75 11.31
C PRO A 2 2.05 -29.88 10.88
N LEU A 3 3.00 -30.45 10.14
CA LEU A 3 4.19 -29.74 9.65
C LEU A 3 3.83 -28.46 8.88
N ILE A 4 2.74 -28.49 8.11
CA ILE A 4 2.21 -27.34 7.37
C ILE A 4 1.80 -26.21 8.31
N THR A 5 1.12 -26.54 9.42
CA THR A 5 0.68 -25.54 10.41
C THR A 5 1.87 -24.86 11.08
N THR A 6 2.91 -25.63 11.42
CA THR A 6 4.15 -25.07 11.97
C THR A 6 4.88 -24.19 10.96
N LEU A 7 4.89 -24.57 9.67
CA LEU A 7 5.50 -23.77 8.61
C LEU A 7 4.76 -22.44 8.42
N ILE A 8 3.43 -22.48 8.34
CA ILE A 8 2.58 -21.28 8.20
C ILE A 8 2.78 -20.35 9.39
N ILE A 9 2.71 -20.85 10.63
CA ILE A 9 2.93 -20.02 11.82
C ILE A 9 4.35 -19.43 11.83
N GLY A 10 5.35 -20.21 11.40
CA GLY A 10 6.73 -19.74 11.26
C GLY A 10 6.90 -18.56 10.29
N THR A 11 6.07 -18.47 9.24
CA THR A 11 6.10 -17.32 8.32
C THR A 11 5.60 -16.02 8.96
N PHE A 12 4.74 -16.10 9.99
CA PHE A 12 4.24 -14.92 10.71
C PHE A 12 5.16 -14.48 11.86
N THR A 13 6.06 -15.36 12.33
CA THR A 13 6.98 -15.05 13.45
C THR A 13 8.38 -14.67 12.99
N THR A 14 8.71 -14.88 11.72
CA THR A 14 10.00 -14.46 11.13
C THR A 14 9.85 -13.07 10.50
N PRO A 15 10.71 -12.09 10.84
CA PRO A 15 10.63 -10.76 10.23
C PRO A 15 10.82 -10.85 8.71
N GLU A 16 9.86 -10.32 7.97
CA GLU A 16 9.98 -10.21 6.52
C GLU A 16 11.04 -9.15 6.18
N LYS A 17 12.03 -9.56 5.41
CA LYS A 17 13.11 -8.67 4.97
C LYS A 17 12.66 -7.89 3.74
N ILE A 18 11.98 -6.77 3.98
CA ILE A 18 11.64 -5.83 2.91
C ILE A 18 12.90 -5.04 2.55
N GLY A 19 13.34 -5.18 1.30
CA GLY A 19 14.46 -4.40 0.78
C GLY A 19 14.14 -2.90 0.73
N VAL A 20 15.18 -2.06 0.77
CA VAL A 20 15.06 -0.60 0.61
C VAL A 20 15.28 -0.16 -0.85
N THR A 21 15.07 -1.07 -1.79
CA THR A 21 15.25 -0.77 -3.22
C THR A 21 14.03 -0.03 -3.76
N ALA A 22 14.21 0.75 -4.84
CA ALA A 22 13.10 1.43 -5.52
C ALA A 22 11.98 0.45 -5.94
N LEU A 23 12.34 -0.78 -6.32
CA LEU A 23 11.37 -1.82 -6.69
C LEU A 23 10.61 -2.36 -5.48
N SER A 24 11.24 -2.44 -4.31
CA SER A 24 10.57 -2.82 -3.07
C SER A 24 9.46 -1.84 -2.67
N MET A 25 9.59 -0.55 -3.05
CA MET A 25 8.51 0.44 -2.83
C MET A 25 7.26 0.20 -3.68
N LEU A 26 7.35 -0.54 -4.79
CA LEU A 26 6.18 -0.86 -5.61
C LEU A 26 5.14 -1.73 -4.86
N TRP A 27 5.58 -2.47 -3.83
CA TRP A 27 4.68 -3.20 -2.93
C TRP A 27 3.72 -2.31 -2.14
N LEU A 28 3.97 -1.00 -2.07
CA LEU A 28 3.04 -0.04 -1.49
C LEU A 28 1.78 0.14 -2.35
N LEU A 29 1.82 -0.13 -3.65
CA LEU A 29 0.67 0.01 -4.55
C LEU A 29 -0.47 -0.97 -4.21
N PRO A 30 -0.26 -2.30 -4.15
CA PRO A 30 -1.33 -3.22 -3.77
C PRO A 30 -1.85 -2.96 -2.34
N LEU A 31 -0.98 -2.52 -1.43
CA LEU A 31 -1.36 -2.13 -0.07
C LEU A 31 -2.27 -0.89 -0.07
N ALA A 32 -1.88 0.17 -0.77
CA ALA A 32 -2.66 1.40 -0.89
C ALA A 32 -4.02 1.15 -1.59
N LEU A 33 -4.05 0.29 -2.61
CA LEU A 33 -5.29 -0.12 -3.26
C LEU A 33 -6.23 -0.84 -2.28
N SER A 34 -5.69 -1.77 -1.49
CA SER A 34 -6.47 -2.50 -0.47
C SER A 34 -7.05 -1.55 0.58
N ILE A 35 -6.25 -0.60 1.07
CA ILE A 35 -6.69 0.42 2.03
C ILE A 35 -7.77 1.30 1.42
N ALA A 36 -7.61 1.75 0.16
CA ALA A 36 -8.59 2.60 -0.51
C ALA A 36 -9.96 1.91 -0.64
N VAL A 37 -9.98 0.64 -1.03
CA VAL A 37 -11.19 -0.17 -1.14
C VAL A 37 -11.86 -0.36 0.22
N VAL A 38 -11.10 -0.77 1.24
CA VAL A 38 -11.64 -1.02 2.59
C VAL A 38 -12.14 0.27 3.25
N TYR A 39 -11.37 1.35 3.14
CA TYR A 39 -11.76 2.68 3.62
C TYR A 39 -13.09 3.11 2.99
N LYS A 40 -13.20 2.96 1.67
CA LYS A 40 -14.42 3.37 0.99
C LYS A 40 -15.59 2.50 1.41
N ALA A 41 -15.39 1.19 1.52
CA ALA A 41 -16.43 0.23 1.87
C ALA A 41 -17.04 0.50 3.26
N THR A 42 -16.21 0.93 4.22
CA THR A 42 -16.68 1.27 5.59
C THR A 42 -17.37 2.63 5.68
N LYS A 43 -17.16 3.53 4.70
CA LYS A 43 -17.70 4.90 4.69
C LYS A 43 -19.03 5.04 3.93
N VAL A 44 -19.33 4.17 2.97
CA VAL A 44 -20.59 4.24 2.22
C VAL A 44 -21.71 3.45 2.91
N ARG A 45 -22.88 4.09 2.99
CA ARG A 45 -24.11 3.48 3.52
C ARG A 45 -24.77 2.50 2.55
N GLU A 46 -24.53 2.67 1.25
CA GLU A 46 -25.00 1.80 0.18
C GLU A 46 -23.91 1.65 -0.90
N VAL A 47 -23.57 0.41 -1.25
CA VAL A 47 -22.49 0.12 -2.21
C VAL A 47 -23.06 0.07 -3.62
N ARG A 48 -23.02 1.21 -4.33
CA ARG A 48 -23.27 1.24 -5.78
C ARG A 48 -21.97 0.97 -6.53
N ALA A 49 -21.89 -0.17 -7.21
CA ALA A 49 -20.65 -0.68 -7.81
C ALA A 49 -19.90 0.35 -8.69
N ALA A 50 -20.58 1.06 -9.59
CA ALA A 50 -19.95 2.05 -10.46
C ALA A 50 -19.37 3.26 -9.69
N SER A 51 -20.13 3.79 -8.73
CA SER A 51 -19.70 4.91 -7.87
C SER A 51 -18.55 4.48 -6.96
N PHE A 52 -18.69 3.31 -6.36
CA PHE A 52 -17.70 2.73 -5.46
C PHE A 52 -16.35 2.51 -6.14
N ILE A 53 -16.34 1.93 -7.34
CA ILE A 53 -15.11 1.71 -8.11
C ILE A 53 -14.47 3.05 -8.46
N THR A 54 -15.24 3.98 -9.01
CA THR A 54 -14.73 5.30 -9.42
C THR A 54 -14.11 6.05 -8.23
N GLU A 55 -14.81 6.09 -7.11
CA GLU A 55 -14.34 6.78 -5.90
C GLU A 55 -13.13 6.08 -5.27
N SER A 56 -13.07 4.74 -5.32
CA SER A 56 -11.91 3.98 -4.84
C SER A 56 -10.68 4.20 -5.72
N VAL A 57 -10.86 4.26 -7.03
CA VAL A 57 -9.79 4.57 -8.00
C VAL A 57 -9.28 6.00 -7.82
N VAL A 58 -10.17 6.97 -7.60
CA VAL A 58 -9.78 8.36 -7.31
C VAL A 58 -8.99 8.45 -6.02
N LEU A 59 -9.43 7.76 -4.96
CA LEU A 59 -8.72 7.73 -3.69
C LEU A 59 -7.34 7.07 -3.83
N PHE A 60 -7.26 5.92 -4.49
CA PHE A 60 -5.99 5.26 -4.79
C PHE A 60 -5.05 6.16 -5.58
N GLY A 61 -5.56 6.79 -6.66
CA GLY A 61 -4.79 7.73 -7.47
C GLY A 61 -4.23 8.90 -6.66
N SER A 62 -5.03 9.46 -5.74
CA SER A 62 -4.57 10.56 -4.87
C SER A 62 -3.41 10.15 -3.96
N ILE A 63 -3.43 8.93 -3.44
CA ILE A 63 -2.34 8.37 -2.60
C ILE A 63 -1.07 8.19 -3.43
N VAL A 64 -1.19 7.67 -4.65
CA VAL A 64 -0.05 7.49 -5.56
C VAL A 64 0.59 8.82 -5.94
N VAL A 65 -0.22 9.84 -6.27
CA VAL A 65 0.29 11.19 -6.57
C VAL A 65 1.01 11.78 -5.36
N PHE A 66 0.43 11.66 -4.16
CA PHE A 66 1.07 12.14 -2.93
C PHE A 66 2.42 11.44 -2.66
N MET A 67 2.48 10.13 -2.91
CA MET A 67 3.70 9.33 -2.77
C MET A 67 4.80 9.79 -3.74
N LEU A 68 4.44 10.09 -4.99
CA LEU A 68 5.37 10.64 -5.98
C LEU A 68 5.92 12.01 -5.57
N ILE A 69 5.04 12.92 -5.11
CA ILE A 69 5.45 14.24 -4.63
C ILE A 69 6.44 14.09 -3.47
N THR A 70 6.13 13.22 -2.51
CA THR A 70 6.99 12.95 -1.36
C THR A 70 8.36 12.41 -1.79
N ALA A 71 8.39 11.48 -2.75
CA ALA A 71 9.63 10.94 -3.28
C ALA A 71 10.51 12.02 -3.93
N VAL A 72 9.90 12.92 -4.73
CA VAL A 72 10.61 14.05 -5.35
C VAL A 72 11.15 15.00 -4.28
N VAL A 73 10.35 15.37 -3.29
CA VAL A 73 10.77 16.26 -2.19
C VAL A 73 11.95 15.64 -1.43
N LEU A 74 11.87 14.37 -1.04
CA LEU A 74 12.95 13.69 -0.35
C LEU A 74 14.22 13.61 -1.20
N LEU A 75 14.09 13.36 -2.51
CA LEU A 75 15.23 13.36 -3.42
C LEU A 75 15.88 14.75 -3.50
N THR A 76 15.09 15.81 -3.62
CA THR A 76 15.62 17.18 -3.65
C THR A 76 16.31 17.57 -2.35
N LEU A 77 15.77 17.15 -1.20
CA LEU A 77 16.39 17.38 0.11
C LEU A 77 17.71 16.60 0.24
N ALA A 78 17.74 15.35 -0.22
CA ALA A 78 18.97 14.55 -0.19
C ALA A 78 20.09 15.18 -1.03
N TRP A 79 19.75 15.71 -2.21
CA TRP A 79 20.67 16.47 -3.07
C TRP A 79 21.12 17.81 -2.49
N LEU A 80 20.30 18.44 -1.64
CA LEU A 80 20.67 19.71 -1.01
C LEU A 80 21.63 19.51 0.17
N VAL A 81 21.49 18.37 0.87
CA VAL A 81 22.29 18.04 2.06
C VAL A 81 23.62 17.38 1.69
N THR A 82 23.69 16.65 0.57
CA THR A 82 24.89 15.96 0.08
C THR A 82 25.69 16.86 -0.84
#